data_AF-A0A4R0H2D1-F1
#
_entry.id   AF-A0A4R0H2D1-F1
#
_cell.length_a   1.000
_cell.length_b   1.000
_cell.length_c   1.000
_cell.angle_alpha   90.00
_cell.angle_beta   90.00
_cell.angle_gamma   90.00
#
_symmetry.space_group_name_H-M   'P 1'
#
loop_
_entity.id
_entity.type
_entity.pdbx_description
1 polymer ?
#
loop_
_entity_poly.entity_id
_entity_poly.type
_entity_poly.pdbx_seq_one_letter_code
_entity_poly.pdbx_strand_id
1 'polypeptide(L)'
;MNLVSKSGTALMVVAAVAGCGGPVDKAGGSQTPGPVTLTIATPILEESQPFVDEVGRVSKGSIHLEIVHRPTTGTTEAELIRSVEAGEVDLAVVPARAWHARGIKDFDALVAPMAVDSFALQQKVLASDLATGMLTSVDTIGLAGIGILPGTMRRPVGITRKLLGPADFRGARIGFSLSDVGARSLQALGATTVPSVFGGTPLTGMDGLEHQVTHIQAEGYDTVARTITANVSLWARPLVVVANGKKLGAGQADVLRKAANAAVQSTAELQRNAETEAAAVLCRRGKLQFVTASAAQIQQLHAAFEPVYTWLREDPKTRSNLDRIQELRAQLPAASTDKALTCPAVGPSVGTAASKLDGVYETSFTKAELAASPLLYDQGEVNDDENWGDLTLTIKEGQVSLSQRGGFSDTGTCTVQGDTVRLTYSGTGETFGFHWNLFRDTLTFRRDDALGVGPTTYLVKPWRRVG
;
A
#
# COMPACT_ATOMS: atom_id res chain seq x y z
N MET A 1 95.92 5.59 -49.65
CA MET A 1 95.07 6.63 -50.27
C MET A 1 93.78 6.76 -49.47
N ASN A 2 93.65 7.91 -48.81
CA ASN A 2 92.44 8.68 -48.48
C ASN A 2 91.16 8.03 -47.93
N LEU A 3 90.92 8.41 -46.67
CA LEU A 3 89.73 9.08 -46.09
C LEU A 3 88.46 8.31 -45.67
N VAL A 4 88.29 8.26 -44.34
CA VAL A 4 87.20 8.89 -43.53
C VAL A 4 85.73 8.50 -43.84
N SER A 5 85.02 7.93 -42.86
CA SER A 5 84.04 8.67 -42.03
C SER A 5 83.26 7.76 -41.07
N LYS A 6 83.13 8.20 -39.82
CA LYS A 6 82.26 7.65 -38.77
C LYS A 6 80.84 8.19 -38.93
N SER A 7 79.83 7.39 -38.63
CA SER A 7 78.53 7.88 -38.15
C SER A 7 77.87 6.80 -37.31
N GLY A 8 77.75 7.08 -36.01
CA GLY A 8 77.03 6.25 -35.05
C GLY A 8 75.54 6.56 -35.09
N THR A 9 74.73 5.51 -34.96
CA THR A 9 73.28 5.62 -34.81
C THR A 9 72.90 5.10 -33.44
N ALA A 10 72.35 5.99 -32.61
CA ALA A 10 71.84 5.69 -31.29
C ALA A 10 70.55 4.86 -31.39
N LEU A 11 70.51 3.75 -30.65
CA LEU A 11 69.38 2.83 -30.55
C LEU A 11 68.40 3.37 -29.50
N MET A 12 67.23 3.84 -29.92
CA MET A 12 66.14 4.26 -29.02
C MET A 12 65.21 3.06 -28.78
N VAL A 13 65.25 2.49 -27.57
CA VAL A 13 64.35 1.41 -27.13
C VAL A 13 63.03 2.04 -26.67
N VAL A 14 61.94 1.77 -27.38
CA VAL A 14 60.58 2.14 -26.96
C VAL A 14 59.98 0.97 -26.18
N ALA A 15 59.78 1.15 -24.88
CA ALA A 15 59.01 0.25 -24.03
C ALA A 15 57.52 0.56 -24.19
N ALA A 16 56.75 -0.36 -24.76
CA ALA A 16 55.29 -0.28 -24.83
C ALA A 16 54.68 -0.81 -23.53
N VAL A 17 54.16 0.09 -22.69
CA VAL A 17 53.28 -0.28 -21.57
C VAL A 17 51.84 -0.24 -22.08
N ALA A 18 51.22 -1.40 -22.22
CA ALA A 18 49.81 -1.52 -22.54
C ALA A 18 48.97 -1.20 -21.29
N GLY A 19 48.43 0.02 -21.22
CA GLY A 19 47.39 0.40 -20.26
C GLY A 19 46.01 0.21 -20.88
N CYS A 20 45.18 -0.64 -20.28
CA CYS A 20 43.76 -0.77 -20.61
C CYS A 20 43.00 0.49 -20.18
N GLY A 21 42.76 1.41 -21.11
CA GLY A 21 41.92 2.58 -20.93
C GLY A 21 40.49 2.32 -21.39
N GLY A 22 39.52 2.39 -20.48
CA GLY A 22 38.12 2.63 -20.84
C GLY A 22 37.93 4.03 -21.45
N PRO A 23 36.74 4.38 -21.95
CA PRO A 23 36.51 5.66 -22.61
C PRO A 23 36.71 6.81 -21.61
N VAL A 24 37.71 7.66 -21.85
CA VAL A 24 37.98 8.87 -21.08
C VAL A 24 37.68 10.06 -21.97
N ASP A 25 36.74 10.91 -21.56
CA ASP A 25 36.55 12.21 -22.21
C ASP A 25 37.76 13.12 -21.97
N LYS A 26 38.00 14.06 -22.88
CA LYS A 26 39.16 14.97 -22.89
C LYS A 26 39.31 15.91 -21.68
N ALA A 27 38.52 15.72 -20.61
CA ALA A 27 38.57 16.49 -19.37
C ALA A 27 39.03 15.68 -18.13
N GLY A 28 39.40 14.39 -18.26
CA GLY A 28 40.08 13.64 -17.18
C GLY A 28 39.25 13.38 -15.91
N GLY A 29 37.94 13.62 -15.93
CA GLY A 29 37.02 13.23 -14.86
C GLY A 29 36.40 11.87 -15.14
N SER A 30 36.40 10.96 -14.16
CA SER A 30 35.50 9.81 -14.18
C SER A 30 34.07 10.34 -14.19
N GLN A 31 33.35 10.24 -15.30
CA GLN A 31 31.91 10.51 -15.30
C GLN A 31 31.27 9.46 -14.39
N THR A 32 30.79 9.88 -13.21
CA THR A 32 29.82 9.07 -12.48
C THR A 32 28.61 8.94 -13.41
N PRO A 33 28.18 7.73 -13.80
CA PRO A 33 26.99 7.57 -14.62
C PRO A 33 25.83 8.31 -13.95
N GLY A 34 25.07 9.07 -14.75
CA GLY A 34 23.87 9.76 -14.25
C GLY A 34 22.85 8.77 -13.65
N PRO A 35 21.83 9.27 -12.93
CA PRO A 35 20.79 8.42 -12.37
C PRO A 35 20.17 7.50 -13.42
N VAL A 36 19.96 6.23 -13.07
CA VAL A 36 19.25 5.27 -13.92
C VAL A 36 17.79 5.24 -13.52
N THR A 37 16.90 5.40 -14.50
CA THR A 37 15.46 5.18 -14.32
C THR A 37 15.14 3.72 -14.62
N LEU A 38 14.46 3.05 -13.69
CA LEU A 38 13.89 1.72 -13.87
C LEU A 38 12.37 1.83 -13.80
N THR A 39 11.67 1.12 -14.67
CA THR A 39 10.21 1.06 -14.69
C THR A 39 9.69 0.01 -13.71
N ILE A 40 8.67 0.34 -12.93
CA ILE A 40 8.01 -0.59 -12.02
C ILE A 40 6.50 -0.67 -12.29
N ALA A 41 6.00 -1.86 -12.59
CA ALA A 41 4.57 -2.13 -12.71
C ALA A 41 3.99 -2.50 -11.34
N THR A 42 2.96 -1.79 -10.90
CA THR A 42 2.21 -2.13 -9.69
C THR A 42 0.74 -1.78 -9.88
N PRO A 43 -0.20 -2.65 -9.48
CA PRO A 43 -1.62 -2.31 -9.50
C PRO A 43 -2.03 -1.43 -8.31
N ILE A 44 -1.10 -1.13 -7.37
CA ILE A 44 -1.42 -0.43 -6.13
C ILE A 44 -0.31 0.56 -5.79
N LEU A 45 -0.46 1.79 -6.29
CA LEU A 45 0.54 2.86 -6.19
C LEU A 45 0.89 3.17 -4.73
N GLU A 46 -0.13 3.43 -3.92
CA GLU A 46 0.02 3.84 -2.51
C GLU A 46 0.80 2.81 -1.69
N GLU A 47 0.55 1.52 -1.89
CA GLU A 47 1.23 0.44 -1.17
C GLU A 47 2.70 0.29 -1.58
N SER A 48 3.06 0.80 -2.76
CA SER A 48 4.41 0.69 -3.33
C SER A 48 5.28 1.91 -3.04
N GLN A 49 4.69 3.03 -2.60
CA GLN A 49 5.41 4.29 -2.39
C GLN A 49 6.56 4.19 -1.38
N PRO A 50 6.43 3.52 -0.22
CA PRO A 50 7.56 3.42 0.72
C PRO A 50 8.77 2.70 0.13
N PHE A 51 8.56 1.75 -0.78
CA PHE A 51 9.66 1.09 -1.48
C PHE A 51 10.34 2.03 -2.49
N VAL A 52 9.58 2.83 -3.23
CA VAL A 52 10.11 3.84 -4.15
C VAL A 52 10.97 4.86 -3.40
N ASP A 53 10.49 5.35 -2.26
CA ASP A 53 11.20 6.30 -1.41
C ASP A 53 12.51 5.69 -0.87
N GLU A 54 12.45 4.44 -0.39
CA GLU A 54 13.62 3.72 0.09
C GLU A 54 14.63 3.42 -1.02
N VAL A 55 14.21 3.19 -2.26
CA VAL A 55 15.14 3.06 -3.39
C VAL A 55 15.89 4.36 -3.60
N GLY A 56 15.18 5.50 -3.68
CA GLY A 56 15.83 6.80 -3.82
C GLY A 56 16.79 7.11 -2.67
N ARG A 57 16.40 6.78 -1.43
CA ARG A 57 17.23 6.99 -0.23
C ARG A 57 18.47 6.11 -0.22
N VAL A 58 18.32 4.80 -0.41
CA VAL A 58 19.42 3.81 -0.35
C VAL A 58 20.37 3.98 -1.53
N SER A 59 19.85 4.31 -2.72
CA SER A 59 20.66 4.59 -3.90
C SER A 59 21.30 5.98 -3.90
N LYS A 60 20.96 6.84 -2.92
CA LYS A 60 21.36 8.27 -2.91
C LYS A 60 21.01 8.97 -4.23
N GLY A 61 19.84 8.67 -4.78
CA GLY A 61 19.35 9.19 -6.06
C GLY A 61 19.99 8.58 -7.31
N SER A 62 20.86 7.57 -7.21
CA SER A 62 21.42 6.93 -8.42
C SER A 62 20.44 5.99 -9.15
N ILE A 63 19.33 5.61 -8.52
CA ILE A 63 18.24 4.82 -9.10
C ILE A 63 16.94 5.58 -8.85
N HIS A 64 16.16 5.79 -9.91
CA HIS A 64 14.80 6.30 -9.84
C HIS A 64 13.84 5.20 -10.29
N LEU A 65 12.78 4.98 -9.52
CA LEU A 65 11.70 4.10 -9.95
C LEU A 65 10.59 4.95 -10.59
N GLU A 66 10.33 4.72 -11.86
CA GLU A 66 9.18 5.28 -12.57
C GLU A 66 8.04 4.28 -12.50
N ILE A 67 6.96 4.64 -11.81
CA ILE A 67 5.80 3.77 -11.73
C ILE A 67 5.03 3.82 -13.05
N VAL A 68 4.95 2.68 -13.72
CA VAL A 68 4.16 2.53 -14.93
C VAL A 68 2.83 1.88 -14.60
N HIS A 69 1.74 2.57 -14.95
CA HIS A 69 0.38 2.04 -14.80
C HIS A 69 0.13 1.04 -15.91
N ARG A 70 0.69 -0.17 -15.78
CA ARG A 70 0.51 -1.23 -16.77
C ARG A 70 0.32 -2.63 -16.20
N PRO A 71 -0.56 -3.40 -16.87
CA PRO A 71 -1.58 -2.92 -17.82
C PRO A 71 -2.67 -2.03 -17.16
N THR A 72 -3.59 -1.49 -17.97
CA THR A 72 -4.76 -0.68 -17.58
C THR A 72 -5.74 -1.45 -16.67
N THR A 73 -6.88 -0.84 -16.32
CA THR A 73 -8.02 -1.49 -15.66
C THR A 73 -8.26 -2.90 -16.21
N GLY A 74 -8.30 -3.90 -15.32
CA GLY A 74 -8.48 -5.32 -15.69
C GLY A 74 -7.21 -6.16 -15.80
N THR A 75 -6.03 -5.56 -15.57
CA THR A 75 -4.76 -6.29 -15.44
C THR A 75 -4.85 -7.41 -14.43
N THR A 76 -4.58 -8.61 -14.90
CA THR A 76 -4.42 -9.78 -14.04
C THR A 76 -3.01 -9.87 -13.50
N GLU A 77 -2.86 -10.50 -12.34
CA GLU A 77 -1.54 -10.77 -11.75
C GLU A 77 -0.66 -11.62 -12.67
N ALA A 78 -1.28 -12.50 -13.46
CA ALA A 78 -0.58 -13.30 -14.46
C ALA A 78 -0.01 -12.43 -15.60
N GLU A 79 -0.67 -11.33 -15.98
CA GLU A 79 -0.16 -10.37 -16.97
C GLU A 79 1.00 -9.55 -16.40
N LEU A 80 0.93 -9.13 -15.14
CA LEU A 80 2.05 -8.45 -14.46
C LEU A 80 3.29 -9.33 -14.39
N ILE A 81 3.14 -10.63 -14.10
CA ILE A 81 4.26 -11.57 -14.11
C ILE A 81 4.83 -11.70 -15.53
N ARG A 82 3.98 -11.80 -16.56
CA ARG A 82 4.46 -11.90 -17.95
C ARG A 82 5.18 -10.65 -18.43
N SER A 83 4.75 -9.44 -18.05
CA SER A 83 5.38 -8.20 -18.50
C SER A 83 6.81 -8.06 -17.97
N VAL A 84 7.05 -8.42 -16.70
CA VAL A 84 8.41 -8.43 -16.14
C VAL A 84 9.25 -9.58 -16.71
N GLU A 85 8.68 -10.76 -16.94
CA GLU A 85 9.38 -11.89 -17.62
C GLU A 85 9.85 -11.49 -19.03
N ALA A 86 8.98 -10.82 -19.79
CA ALA A 86 9.26 -10.33 -21.14
C ALA A 86 10.21 -9.12 -21.15
N GLY A 87 10.42 -8.45 -20.01
CA GLY A 87 11.24 -7.25 -19.90
C GLY A 87 10.57 -6.02 -20.54
N GLU A 88 9.23 -6.01 -20.59
CA GLU A 88 8.42 -4.84 -20.93
C GLU A 88 8.47 -3.80 -19.81
N VAL A 89 8.66 -4.26 -18.58
CA VAL A 89 8.96 -3.45 -17.39
C VAL A 89 10.17 -4.05 -16.67
N ASP A 90 10.91 -3.21 -15.95
CA ASP A 90 12.13 -3.65 -15.26
C ASP A 90 11.82 -4.35 -13.93
N LEU A 91 10.78 -3.88 -13.22
CA LEU A 91 10.27 -4.45 -11.98
C LEU A 91 8.75 -4.65 -12.03
N ALA A 92 8.25 -5.59 -11.23
CA ALA A 92 6.84 -5.73 -10.93
C ALA A 92 6.60 -6.00 -9.44
N VAL A 93 5.48 -5.46 -8.93
CA VAL A 93 4.94 -5.75 -7.61
C VAL A 93 3.73 -6.67 -7.77
N VAL A 94 3.86 -7.90 -7.29
CA VAL A 94 2.87 -8.97 -7.50
C VAL A 94 2.50 -9.59 -6.17
N PRO A 95 1.21 -9.63 -5.78
CA PRO A 95 0.80 -10.28 -4.54
C PRO A 95 1.23 -11.75 -4.45
N ALA A 96 1.66 -12.17 -3.25
CA ALA A 96 2.21 -13.50 -2.97
C ALA A 96 1.35 -14.67 -3.47
N ARG A 97 0.02 -14.52 -3.44
CA ARG A 97 -0.91 -15.59 -3.84
C ARG A 97 -0.87 -15.95 -5.34
N ALA A 98 -0.38 -15.05 -6.19
CA ALA A 98 -0.36 -15.26 -7.64
C ALA A 98 0.68 -16.30 -8.08
N TRP A 99 1.69 -16.51 -7.26
CA TRP A 99 2.88 -17.29 -7.58
C TRP A 99 2.65 -18.80 -7.58
N HIS A 100 1.66 -19.29 -6.82
CA HIS A 100 1.29 -20.70 -6.79
C HIS A 100 0.95 -21.22 -8.20
N ALA A 101 0.14 -20.47 -8.95
CA ALA A 101 -0.26 -20.82 -10.32
C ALA A 101 0.90 -20.81 -11.32
N ARG A 102 2.04 -20.22 -10.95
CA ARG A 102 3.30 -20.26 -11.71
C ARG A 102 4.24 -21.39 -11.27
N GLY A 103 3.80 -22.26 -10.37
CA GLY A 103 4.60 -23.35 -9.81
C GLY A 103 5.53 -22.93 -8.67
N ILE A 104 5.45 -21.69 -8.20
CA ILE A 104 6.25 -21.16 -7.11
C ILE A 104 5.44 -21.20 -5.81
N LYS A 105 5.71 -22.21 -4.97
CA LYS A 105 4.95 -22.47 -3.73
C LYS A 105 5.60 -21.88 -2.49
N ASP A 106 6.83 -21.40 -2.57
CA ASP A 106 7.59 -20.90 -1.42
C ASP A 106 6.86 -19.77 -0.66
N PHE A 107 5.98 -19.02 -1.33
CA PHE A 107 5.16 -17.95 -0.74
C PHE A 107 3.84 -18.43 -0.12
N ASP A 108 3.42 -19.69 -0.33
CA ASP A 108 2.12 -20.20 0.11
C ASP A 108 1.94 -20.11 1.64
N ALA A 109 3.05 -20.26 2.39
CA ALA A 109 3.05 -20.13 3.85
C ALA A 109 2.65 -18.73 4.33
N LEU A 110 2.91 -17.68 3.54
CA LEU A 110 2.55 -16.29 3.89
C LEU A 110 1.05 -16.01 3.74
N VAL A 111 0.38 -16.77 2.87
CA VAL A 111 -1.05 -16.65 2.57
C VAL A 111 -1.87 -17.81 3.14
N ALA A 112 -1.23 -18.67 3.92
CA ALA A 112 -1.89 -19.77 4.62
C ALA A 112 -2.91 -19.21 5.64
N PRO A 113 -4.08 -19.85 5.76
CA PRO A 113 -5.18 -19.29 6.53
C PRO A 113 -4.79 -19.12 8.01
N MET A 114 -4.88 -17.90 8.51
CA MET A 114 -4.54 -17.46 9.86
C MET A 114 -3.08 -17.74 10.29
N ALA A 115 -2.17 -18.01 9.33
CA ALA A 115 -0.74 -18.19 9.62
C ALA A 115 -0.04 -16.87 9.93
N VAL A 116 -0.35 -15.83 9.14
CA VAL A 116 0.04 -14.44 9.35
C VAL A 116 -1.25 -13.61 9.44
N ASP A 117 -1.62 -13.21 10.66
CA ASP A 117 -2.92 -12.66 11.00
C ASP A 117 -2.85 -11.27 11.67
N SER A 118 -1.65 -10.71 11.82
CA SER A 118 -1.44 -9.35 12.32
C SER A 118 -0.33 -8.61 11.57
N PHE A 119 -0.42 -7.28 11.53
CA PHE A 119 0.59 -6.43 10.90
C PHE A 119 1.94 -6.58 11.60
N ALA A 120 1.96 -6.75 12.92
CA ALA A 120 3.20 -6.96 13.66
C ALA A 120 3.87 -8.30 13.33
N LEU A 121 3.08 -9.37 13.18
CA LEU A 121 3.63 -10.67 12.74
C LEU A 121 4.10 -10.61 11.30
N GLN A 122 3.32 -9.99 10.41
CA GLN A 122 3.72 -9.80 9.02
C GLN A 122 5.05 -9.04 8.94
N GLN A 123 5.20 -7.90 9.64
CA GLN A 123 6.44 -7.16 9.69
C GLN A 123 7.62 -8.02 10.19
N LYS A 124 7.43 -8.79 11.27
CA LYS A 124 8.47 -9.64 11.83
C LYS A 124 8.88 -10.78 10.88
N VAL A 125 7.92 -11.38 10.19
CA VAL A 125 8.15 -12.43 9.18
C VAL A 125 8.91 -11.86 7.99
N LEU A 126 8.49 -10.72 7.46
CA LEU A 126 9.10 -10.10 6.28
C LEU A 126 10.47 -9.47 6.55
N ALA A 127 10.74 -9.07 7.80
CA ALA A 127 12.05 -8.60 8.23
C ALA A 127 13.05 -9.74 8.57
N SER A 128 12.63 -11.01 8.45
CA SER A 128 13.45 -12.16 8.82
C SER A 128 14.18 -12.79 7.62
N ASP A 129 15.09 -13.71 7.92
CA ASP A 129 15.81 -14.53 6.95
C ASP A 129 14.89 -15.41 6.09
N LEU A 130 13.72 -15.79 6.61
CA LEU A 130 12.71 -16.56 5.87
C LEU A 130 12.25 -15.86 4.59
N ALA A 131 12.00 -14.55 4.63
CA ALA A 131 11.56 -13.82 3.44
C ALA A 131 12.65 -13.77 2.35
N THR A 132 13.91 -13.67 2.76
CA THR A 132 15.06 -13.72 1.84
C THR A 132 15.17 -15.09 1.17
N GLY A 133 14.97 -16.17 1.93
CA GLY A 133 14.97 -17.54 1.38
C GLY A 133 13.88 -17.76 0.35
N MET A 134 12.65 -17.28 0.61
CA MET A 134 11.51 -17.41 -0.31
C MET A 134 11.76 -16.76 -1.68
N LEU A 135 12.46 -15.61 -1.70
CA LEU A 135 12.72 -14.84 -2.92
C LEU A 135 13.62 -15.57 -3.93
N THR A 136 14.41 -16.56 -3.49
CA THR A 136 15.25 -17.36 -4.42
C THR A 136 14.42 -18.26 -5.35
N SER A 137 13.15 -18.50 -5.01
CA SER A 137 12.29 -19.39 -5.79
C SER A 137 11.96 -18.85 -7.18
N VAL A 138 11.87 -17.53 -7.34
CA VAL A 138 11.51 -16.88 -8.62
C VAL A 138 12.66 -16.93 -9.65
N ASP A 139 13.89 -17.25 -9.21
CA ASP A 139 15.03 -17.46 -10.10
C ASP A 139 14.76 -18.64 -11.06
N THR A 140 13.93 -19.61 -10.66
CA THR A 140 13.56 -20.76 -11.49
C THR A 140 12.75 -20.40 -12.74
N ILE A 141 12.14 -19.21 -12.76
CA ILE A 141 11.44 -18.65 -13.92
C ILE A 141 12.19 -17.46 -14.54
N GLY A 142 13.47 -17.27 -14.18
CA GLY A 142 14.36 -16.27 -14.77
C GLY A 142 14.15 -14.83 -14.27
N LEU A 143 13.43 -14.65 -13.17
CA LEU A 143 13.28 -13.36 -12.49
C LEU A 143 14.27 -13.23 -11.34
N ALA A 144 14.59 -12.01 -10.95
CA ALA A 144 15.37 -11.73 -9.75
C ALA A 144 14.43 -11.33 -8.60
N GLY A 145 14.47 -12.07 -7.49
CA GLY A 145 13.76 -11.70 -6.26
C GLY A 145 14.40 -10.47 -5.61
N ILE A 146 13.58 -9.43 -5.38
CA ILE A 146 14.00 -8.14 -4.80
C ILE A 146 13.57 -8.03 -3.34
N GLY A 147 12.32 -8.32 -3.02
CA GLY A 147 11.79 -8.13 -1.68
C GLY A 147 10.36 -8.59 -1.52
N ILE A 148 9.89 -8.66 -0.28
CA ILE A 148 8.48 -8.90 0.03
C ILE A 148 8.02 -7.75 0.93
N LEU A 149 7.09 -6.93 0.44
CA LEU A 149 6.53 -5.81 1.18
C LEU A 149 5.27 -6.28 1.95
N PRO A 150 5.03 -5.75 3.16
CA PRO A 150 3.78 -5.96 3.86
C PRO A 150 2.59 -5.49 3.03
N GLY A 151 1.46 -6.18 3.15
CA GLY A 151 0.19 -5.71 2.60
C GLY A 151 -0.95 -5.84 3.60
N THR A 152 -2.16 -5.62 3.10
CA THR A 152 -3.38 -5.57 3.91
C THR A 152 -3.75 -6.91 4.55
N MET A 153 -4.57 -6.85 5.61
CA MET A 153 -5.24 -8.02 6.17
C MET A 153 -6.55 -8.30 5.45
N ARG A 154 -6.78 -9.57 5.17
CA ARG A 154 -7.94 -10.08 4.46
C ARG A 154 -8.97 -10.57 5.46
N ARG A 155 -10.19 -10.05 5.44
CA ARG A 155 -11.20 -10.24 6.49
C ARG A 155 -12.50 -10.83 5.94
N PRO A 156 -13.28 -11.57 6.75
CA PRO A 156 -14.64 -11.96 6.39
C PRO A 156 -15.55 -10.73 6.32
N VAL A 157 -16.23 -10.57 5.18
CA VAL A 157 -17.21 -9.51 4.96
C VAL A 157 -18.55 -10.14 4.59
N GLY A 158 -19.58 -9.90 5.40
CA GLY A 158 -20.91 -10.44 5.20
C GLY A 158 -21.81 -9.52 4.39
N ILE A 159 -22.51 -10.06 3.39
CA ILE A 159 -23.56 -9.35 2.61
C ILE A 159 -24.94 -9.79 3.08
N THR A 160 -25.26 -11.08 2.96
CA THR A 160 -26.59 -11.63 3.33
C THR A 160 -26.61 -12.20 4.74
N ARG A 161 -25.44 -12.48 5.31
CA ARG A 161 -25.24 -13.11 6.62
C ARG A 161 -23.93 -12.64 7.24
N LYS A 162 -23.81 -12.73 8.56
CA LYS A 162 -22.53 -12.53 9.27
C LYS A 162 -21.62 -13.71 8.98
N LEU A 163 -20.31 -13.49 8.95
CA LEU A 163 -19.31 -14.55 8.72
C LEU A 163 -18.38 -14.65 9.93
N LEU A 164 -18.85 -15.28 11.01
CA LEU A 164 -18.15 -15.30 12.31
C LEU A 164 -17.40 -16.61 12.55
N GLY A 165 -17.90 -17.74 12.05
CA GLY A 165 -17.26 -19.05 12.15
C GLY A 165 -17.71 -20.00 11.05
N PRO A 166 -17.19 -21.25 10.98
CA PRO A 166 -17.40 -22.14 9.83
C PRO A 166 -18.87 -22.42 9.48
N ALA A 167 -19.77 -22.42 10.48
CA ALA A 167 -21.20 -22.61 10.26
C ALA A 167 -21.81 -21.54 9.34
N ASP A 168 -21.29 -20.31 9.41
CA ASP A 168 -21.78 -19.18 8.61
C ASP A 168 -21.33 -19.23 7.14
N PHE A 169 -20.17 -19.83 6.90
CA PHE A 169 -19.60 -20.00 5.55
C PHE A 169 -20.24 -21.17 4.79
N ARG A 170 -20.84 -22.14 5.48
CA ARG A 170 -21.39 -23.34 4.86
C ARG A 170 -22.48 -23.00 3.83
N GLY A 171 -22.23 -23.37 2.58
CA GLY A 171 -23.12 -23.11 1.44
C GLY A 171 -23.18 -21.63 1.02
N ALA A 172 -22.44 -20.74 1.67
CA ALA A 172 -22.38 -19.34 1.30
C ALA A 172 -21.56 -19.14 0.02
N ARG A 173 -22.02 -18.27 -0.88
CA ARG A 173 -21.27 -17.85 -2.06
C ARG A 173 -20.33 -16.72 -1.69
N ILE A 174 -19.03 -17.01 -1.62
CA ILE A 174 -18.01 -16.07 -1.14
C ILE A 174 -17.17 -15.54 -2.30
N GLY A 175 -17.26 -14.23 -2.54
CA GLY A 175 -16.38 -13.50 -3.44
C GLY A 175 -14.95 -13.47 -2.89
N PHE A 176 -13.94 -13.79 -3.71
CA PHE A 176 -12.56 -13.77 -3.25
C PHE A 176 -11.57 -13.47 -4.38
N SER A 177 -10.39 -13.00 -4.02
CA SER A 177 -9.31 -12.77 -4.97
C SER A 177 -8.71 -14.13 -5.38
N LEU A 178 -8.78 -14.47 -6.66
CA LEU A 178 -8.39 -15.78 -7.17
C LEU A 178 -7.01 -16.22 -6.63
N SER A 179 -6.98 -17.39 -5.99
CA SER A 179 -5.78 -18.04 -5.46
C SER A 179 -6.10 -19.48 -5.06
N ASP A 180 -5.16 -20.41 -5.26
CA ASP A 180 -5.35 -21.82 -4.89
C ASP A 180 -5.48 -22.01 -3.38
N VAL A 181 -4.61 -21.36 -2.59
CA VAL A 181 -4.64 -21.41 -1.13
C VAL A 181 -5.94 -20.81 -0.58
N GLY A 182 -6.35 -19.64 -1.09
CA GLY A 182 -7.58 -18.98 -0.67
C GLY A 182 -8.83 -19.78 -1.05
N ALA A 183 -8.88 -20.36 -2.25
CA ALA A 183 -9.98 -21.20 -2.69
C ALA A 183 -10.15 -22.43 -1.78
N ARG A 184 -9.05 -23.16 -1.52
CA ARG A 184 -9.06 -24.32 -0.61
C ARG A 184 -9.45 -23.94 0.81
N SER A 185 -9.00 -22.78 1.29
CA SER A 185 -9.35 -22.26 2.62
C SER A 185 -10.85 -21.99 2.75
N LEU A 186 -11.45 -21.29 1.80
CA LEU A 186 -12.89 -21.03 1.81
C LEU A 186 -13.72 -22.30 1.63
N GLN A 187 -13.26 -23.23 0.79
CA GLN A 187 -13.90 -24.55 0.62
C GLN A 187 -13.83 -25.40 1.89
N ALA A 188 -12.73 -25.32 2.65
CA ALA A 188 -12.60 -26.01 3.94
C ALA A 188 -13.59 -25.47 4.99
N LEU A 189 -14.02 -24.21 4.86
CA LEU A 189 -15.14 -23.64 5.64
C LEU A 189 -16.52 -24.05 5.12
N GLY A 190 -16.59 -24.80 4.02
CA GLY A 190 -17.83 -25.23 3.37
C GLY A 190 -18.46 -24.20 2.43
N ALA A 191 -17.72 -23.15 2.04
CA ALA A 191 -18.21 -22.12 1.13
C ALA A 191 -18.15 -22.53 -0.35
N THR A 192 -19.01 -21.94 -1.16
CA THR A 192 -18.87 -21.91 -2.62
C THR A 192 -18.04 -20.69 -3.02
N THR A 193 -16.88 -20.92 -3.63
CA THR A 193 -15.95 -19.85 -4.01
C THR A 193 -16.36 -19.18 -5.32
N VAL A 194 -16.40 -17.85 -5.35
CA VAL A 194 -16.69 -17.04 -6.54
C VAL A 194 -15.48 -16.14 -6.82
N PRO A 195 -14.59 -16.49 -7.77
CA PRO A 195 -13.46 -15.63 -8.12
C PRO A 195 -13.94 -14.25 -8.57
N SER A 196 -13.32 -13.20 -8.04
CA SER A 196 -13.60 -11.82 -8.43
C SER A 196 -12.28 -11.06 -8.60
N VAL A 197 -12.22 -10.22 -9.65
CA VAL A 197 -11.13 -9.26 -9.85
C VAL A 197 -11.30 -8.01 -8.98
N PHE A 198 -12.49 -7.82 -8.38
CA PHE A 198 -12.88 -6.59 -7.67
C PHE A 198 -12.68 -5.33 -8.55
N GLY A 199 -12.62 -4.13 -7.99
CA GLY A 199 -12.52 -2.87 -8.76
C GLY A 199 -13.84 -2.54 -9.48
N GLY A 200 -14.86 -2.16 -8.73
CA GLY A 200 -16.20 -1.85 -9.25
C GLY A 200 -17.06 -3.05 -9.68
N THR A 201 -16.53 -4.28 -9.65
CA THR A 201 -17.31 -5.48 -9.99
C THR A 201 -18.53 -5.63 -9.06
N PRO A 202 -19.77 -5.75 -9.60
CA PRO A 202 -20.97 -5.92 -8.77
C PRO A 202 -20.91 -7.16 -7.88
N LEU A 203 -21.33 -7.03 -6.62
CA LEU A 203 -21.36 -8.12 -5.63
C LEU A 203 -22.67 -8.93 -5.67
N THR A 204 -23.48 -8.77 -6.72
CA THR A 204 -24.80 -9.41 -6.85
C THR A 204 -24.69 -10.93 -6.81
N GLY A 205 -25.53 -11.56 -5.98
CA GLY A 205 -25.57 -13.02 -5.83
C GLY A 205 -24.44 -13.60 -4.99
N MET A 206 -23.68 -12.78 -4.26
CA MET A 206 -22.73 -13.20 -3.23
C MET A 206 -23.37 -13.09 -1.84
N ASP A 207 -23.10 -14.06 -0.97
CA ASP A 207 -23.49 -14.03 0.46
C ASP A 207 -22.49 -13.27 1.33
N GLY A 208 -21.26 -13.16 0.83
CA GLY A 208 -20.18 -12.41 1.45
C GLY A 208 -18.95 -12.39 0.56
N LEU A 209 -17.88 -11.81 1.07
CA LEU A 209 -16.59 -11.77 0.43
C LEU A 209 -15.48 -11.86 1.45
N GLU A 210 -14.32 -12.25 0.95
CA GLU A 210 -13.05 -12.10 1.62
C GLU A 210 -12.41 -10.82 1.07
N HIS A 211 -12.22 -9.80 1.91
CA HIS A 211 -11.60 -8.55 1.47
C HIS A 211 -10.93 -7.72 2.57
N GLN A 212 -10.13 -6.73 2.14
CA GLN A 212 -9.52 -5.72 3.01
C GLN A 212 -10.44 -4.52 3.23
N VAL A 213 -10.36 -3.91 4.41
CA VAL A 213 -11.24 -2.79 4.81
C VAL A 213 -11.05 -1.56 3.92
N THR A 214 -9.81 -1.26 3.52
CA THR A 214 -9.48 -0.11 2.66
C THR A 214 -10.24 -0.14 1.34
N HIS A 215 -10.27 -1.29 0.64
CA HIS A 215 -11.05 -1.40 -0.59
C HIS A 215 -12.57 -1.40 -0.36
N ILE A 216 -13.07 -1.97 0.75
CA ILE A 216 -14.50 -1.87 1.06
C ILE A 216 -14.93 -0.40 1.14
N GLN A 217 -14.08 0.45 1.73
CA GLN A 217 -14.30 1.88 1.85
C GLN A 217 -14.15 2.61 0.50
N ALA A 218 -13.05 2.39 -0.21
CA ALA A 218 -12.72 3.08 -1.46
C ALA A 218 -13.74 2.78 -2.57
N GLU A 219 -14.15 1.52 -2.72
CA GLU A 219 -15.05 1.07 -3.79
C GLU A 219 -16.55 1.24 -3.45
N GLY A 220 -16.87 1.77 -2.27
CA GLY A 220 -18.26 1.94 -1.82
C GLY A 220 -19.03 0.62 -1.65
N TYR A 221 -18.31 -0.49 -1.41
CA TYR A 221 -18.92 -1.81 -1.20
C TYR A 221 -19.74 -1.88 0.08
N ASP A 222 -19.63 -0.91 0.98
CA ASP A 222 -20.50 -0.74 2.15
C ASP A 222 -21.96 -0.42 1.80
N THR A 223 -22.28 -0.12 0.54
CA THR A 223 -23.66 -0.06 0.04
C THR A 223 -24.35 -1.43 0.04
N VAL A 224 -23.59 -2.52 -0.13
CA VAL A 224 -24.09 -3.90 -0.22
C VAL A 224 -23.63 -4.76 0.95
N ALA A 225 -22.37 -4.60 1.38
CA ALA A 225 -21.85 -5.25 2.58
C ALA A 225 -22.60 -4.76 3.83
N ARG A 226 -22.79 -5.67 4.79
CA ARG A 226 -23.52 -5.41 6.04
C ARG A 226 -22.66 -5.61 7.27
N THR A 227 -21.66 -6.50 7.20
CA THR A 227 -20.76 -6.75 8.34
C THR A 227 -19.33 -6.99 7.92
N ILE A 228 -18.38 -6.60 8.78
CA ILE A 228 -16.97 -7.02 8.71
C ILE A 228 -16.62 -7.71 10.03
N THR A 229 -16.09 -8.92 9.97
CA THR A 229 -15.62 -9.63 11.17
C THR A 229 -14.24 -9.10 11.58
N ALA A 230 -14.25 -8.18 12.54
CA ALA A 230 -13.17 -7.26 12.86
C ALA A 230 -11.97 -7.88 13.60
N ASN A 231 -12.17 -9.01 14.27
CA ASN A 231 -11.14 -9.71 15.04
C ASN A 231 -10.65 -11.00 14.35
N VAL A 232 -10.97 -11.18 13.07
CA VAL A 232 -10.50 -12.29 12.25
C VAL A 232 -9.77 -11.73 11.03
N SER A 233 -8.49 -12.05 10.92
CA SER A 233 -7.72 -11.92 9.69
C SER A 233 -7.60 -13.32 9.09
N LEU A 234 -8.25 -13.55 7.95
CA LEU A 234 -8.19 -14.83 7.24
C LEU A 234 -6.78 -15.09 6.73
N TRP A 235 -6.09 -14.08 6.19
CA TRP A 235 -4.68 -14.13 5.82
C TRP A 235 -4.14 -12.72 5.53
N ALA A 236 -2.81 -12.57 5.44
CA ALA A 236 -2.18 -11.37 4.93
C ALA A 236 -2.13 -11.37 3.39
N ARG A 237 -1.98 -10.18 2.78
CA ARG A 237 -1.74 -10.01 1.34
C ARG A 237 -0.36 -9.38 1.06
N PRO A 238 0.76 -10.05 1.38
CA PRO A 238 2.08 -9.51 1.11
C PRO A 238 2.33 -9.39 -0.40
N LEU A 239 3.21 -8.45 -0.76
CA LEU A 239 3.54 -8.07 -2.13
C LEU A 239 4.97 -8.49 -2.46
N VAL A 240 5.15 -9.33 -3.47
CA VAL A 240 6.47 -9.77 -3.92
C VAL A 240 6.97 -8.79 -4.99
N VAL A 241 8.13 -8.19 -4.74
CA VAL A 241 8.84 -7.35 -5.69
C VAL A 241 9.84 -8.23 -6.44
N VAL A 242 9.70 -8.26 -7.77
CA VAL A 242 10.60 -8.99 -8.68
C VAL A 242 11.12 -8.06 -9.75
N ALA A 243 12.27 -8.40 -10.32
CA ALA A 243 12.87 -7.68 -11.43
C ALA A 243 13.23 -8.62 -12.58
N ASN A 244 13.27 -8.08 -13.79
CA ASN A 244 13.92 -8.75 -14.90
C ASN A 244 15.44 -8.65 -14.70
N GLY A 245 16.07 -9.75 -14.29
CA GLY A 245 17.51 -9.75 -13.97
C GLY A 245 18.41 -9.32 -15.13
N LYS A 246 17.97 -9.48 -16.39
CA LYS A 246 18.74 -9.07 -17.59
C LYS A 246 18.72 -7.57 -17.83
N LYS A 247 17.79 -6.84 -17.19
CA LYS A 247 17.65 -5.38 -17.28
C LYS A 247 18.45 -4.66 -16.20
N LEU A 248 18.86 -5.36 -15.15
CA LEU A 248 19.60 -4.78 -14.04
C LEU A 248 21.09 -4.67 -14.35
N GLY A 249 21.64 -3.48 -14.15
CA GLY A 249 23.08 -3.23 -14.12
C GLY A 249 23.75 -3.80 -12.86
N ALA A 250 25.09 -3.81 -12.88
CA ALA A 250 25.89 -4.31 -11.77
C ALA A 250 25.53 -3.60 -10.44
N GLY A 251 25.23 -4.39 -9.40
CA GLY A 251 24.91 -3.89 -8.06
C GLY A 251 23.50 -3.30 -7.87
N GLN A 252 22.72 -3.09 -8.94
CA GLN A 252 21.36 -2.54 -8.82
C GLN A 252 20.44 -3.47 -8.03
N ALA A 253 20.50 -4.79 -8.28
CA ALA A 253 19.72 -5.77 -7.54
C ALA A 253 19.96 -5.70 -6.01
N ASP A 254 21.20 -5.46 -5.59
CA ASP A 254 21.54 -5.38 -4.17
C ASP A 254 21.05 -4.09 -3.52
N VAL A 255 21.08 -2.98 -4.26
CA VAL A 255 20.48 -1.71 -3.82
C VAL A 255 18.96 -1.86 -3.66
N LEU A 256 18.31 -2.46 -4.65
CA LEU A 256 16.87 -2.72 -4.64
C LEU A 256 16.47 -3.64 -3.47
N ARG A 257 17.22 -4.72 -3.22
CA ARG A 257 16.98 -5.62 -2.08
C ARG A 257 17.12 -4.92 -0.73
N LYS A 258 18.15 -4.08 -0.57
CA LYS A 258 18.35 -3.27 0.64
C LYS A 258 17.19 -2.30 0.85
N ALA A 259 16.73 -1.64 -0.21
CA ALA A 259 15.59 -0.74 -0.16
C ALA A 259 14.29 -1.46 0.21
N ALA A 260 14.02 -2.63 -0.38
CA ALA A 260 12.83 -3.41 -0.05
C ALA A 260 12.81 -3.85 1.42
N ASN A 261 13.95 -4.29 1.96
CA ASN A 261 14.08 -4.63 3.37
C ASN A 261 13.90 -3.40 4.28
N ALA A 262 14.42 -2.23 3.88
CA ALA A 262 14.24 -0.99 4.64
C ALA A 262 12.78 -0.50 4.64
N ALA A 263 12.02 -0.78 3.58
CA ALA A 263 10.62 -0.39 3.45
C ALA A 263 9.64 -1.22 4.31
N VAL A 264 10.06 -2.40 4.81
CA VAL A 264 9.14 -3.32 5.53
C VAL A 264 8.44 -2.65 6.71
N GLN A 265 9.13 -1.84 7.51
CA GLN A 265 8.50 -1.20 8.66
C GLN A 265 7.50 -0.11 8.24
N SER A 266 7.93 0.83 7.39
CA SER A 266 7.11 1.96 6.97
C SER A 266 5.90 1.50 6.15
N THR A 267 6.04 0.48 5.31
CA THR A 267 4.90 -0.11 4.62
C THR A 267 3.92 -0.76 5.60
N ALA A 268 4.37 -1.51 6.62
CA ALA A 268 3.48 -2.12 7.60
C ALA A 268 2.69 -1.07 8.41
N GLU A 269 3.33 0.03 8.79
CA GLU A 269 2.70 1.16 9.46
C GLU A 269 1.68 1.86 8.56
N LEU A 270 2.02 2.10 7.28
CA LEU A 270 1.11 2.66 6.29
C LEU A 270 -0.15 1.79 6.15
N GLN A 271 0.00 0.47 6.00
CA GLN A 271 -1.16 -0.43 5.88
C GLN A 271 -2.05 -0.43 7.12
N ARG A 272 -1.46 -0.43 8.32
CA ARG A 272 -2.20 -0.41 9.58
C ARG A 272 -2.99 0.90 9.74
N ASN A 273 -2.35 2.02 9.40
CA ASN A 273 -2.96 3.34 9.51
C ASN A 273 -4.12 3.47 8.50
N ALA A 274 -3.90 3.06 7.25
CA ALA A 274 -4.94 3.04 6.22
C ALA A 274 -6.13 2.16 6.60
N GLU A 275 -5.90 0.97 7.20
CA GLU A 275 -7.00 0.12 7.68
C GLU A 275 -7.79 0.79 8.81
N THR A 276 -7.10 1.43 9.74
CA THR A 276 -7.72 2.15 10.87
C THR A 276 -8.56 3.32 10.39
N GLU A 277 -8.05 4.08 9.43
CA GLU A 277 -8.74 5.22 8.82
C GLU A 277 -9.97 4.76 8.02
N ALA A 278 -9.81 3.76 7.14
CA ALA A 278 -10.91 3.19 6.39
C ALA A 278 -12.01 2.66 7.30
N ALA A 279 -11.65 2.01 8.42
CA ALA A 279 -12.63 1.56 9.41
C ALA A 279 -13.38 2.74 10.04
N ALA A 280 -12.68 3.83 10.38
CA ALA A 280 -13.31 5.03 10.93
C ALA A 280 -14.28 5.68 9.93
N VAL A 281 -13.92 5.74 8.64
CA VAL A 281 -14.79 6.21 7.55
C VAL A 281 -16.05 5.35 7.46
N LEU A 282 -15.91 4.03 7.41
CA LEU A 282 -17.04 3.09 7.34
C LEU A 282 -17.97 3.18 8.55
N CYS A 283 -17.41 3.38 9.74
CA CYS A 283 -18.19 3.63 10.95
C CYS A 283 -19.01 4.91 10.87
N ARG A 284 -18.45 5.99 10.33
CA ARG A 284 -19.17 7.26 10.13
C ARG A 284 -20.26 7.15 9.06
N ARG A 285 -20.01 6.41 7.98
CA ARG A 285 -21.03 6.12 6.95
C ARG A 285 -22.21 5.32 7.51
N GLY A 286 -21.99 4.48 8.51
CA GLY A 286 -23.06 3.78 9.24
C GLY A 286 -23.82 2.72 8.42
N LYS A 287 -23.31 2.33 7.24
CA LYS A 287 -23.97 1.38 6.33
C LYS A 287 -23.65 -0.09 6.63
N LEU A 288 -22.58 -0.35 7.38
CA LEU A 288 -22.15 -1.68 7.81
C LEU A 288 -21.73 -1.70 9.28
N GLN A 289 -21.63 -2.90 9.86
CA GLN A 289 -21.22 -3.11 11.26
C GLN A 289 -19.90 -3.88 11.35
N PHE A 290 -18.98 -3.41 12.20
CA PHE A 290 -17.87 -4.23 12.67
C PHE A 290 -18.39 -5.18 13.75
N VAL A 291 -18.29 -6.48 13.48
CA VAL A 291 -18.73 -7.56 14.38
C VAL A 291 -17.52 -8.38 14.83
N THR A 292 -17.64 -9.09 15.95
CA THR A 292 -16.56 -9.93 16.47
C THR A 292 -16.98 -11.39 16.54
N ALA A 293 -16.08 -12.28 16.11
CA ALA A 293 -16.18 -13.70 16.37
C ALA A 293 -15.80 -13.99 17.82
N SER A 294 -16.50 -14.91 18.47
CA SER A 294 -16.12 -15.42 19.79
C SER A 294 -14.83 -16.24 19.70
N ALA A 295 -14.14 -16.41 20.84
CA ALA A 295 -12.96 -17.28 20.92
C ALA A 295 -13.25 -18.71 20.43
N ALA A 296 -14.43 -19.25 20.73
CA ALA A 296 -14.86 -20.56 20.25
C ALA A 296 -15.00 -20.61 18.71
N GLN A 297 -15.56 -19.56 18.11
CA GLN A 297 -15.66 -19.46 16.64
C GLN A 297 -14.28 -19.34 15.98
N ILE A 298 -13.35 -18.58 16.57
CA ILE A 298 -11.96 -18.48 16.11
C ILE A 298 -11.27 -19.85 16.18
N GLN A 299 -11.44 -20.59 17.27
CA GLN A 299 -10.91 -21.96 17.38
C GLN A 299 -11.52 -22.90 16.34
N GLN A 300 -12.82 -22.77 16.05
CA GLN A 300 -13.47 -23.54 15.00
C GLN A 300 -12.95 -23.20 13.60
N LEU A 301 -12.62 -21.93 13.32
CA LEU A 301 -11.97 -21.53 12.08
C LEU A 301 -10.61 -22.21 11.94
N HIS A 302 -9.75 -22.14 12.97
CA HIS A 302 -8.47 -22.85 12.97
C HIS A 302 -8.63 -24.36 12.71
N ALA A 303 -9.55 -25.01 13.41
CA ALA A 303 -9.81 -26.44 13.22
C ALA A 303 -10.30 -26.77 11.80
N ALA A 304 -11.14 -25.91 11.21
CA ALA A 304 -11.65 -26.10 9.86
C ALA A 304 -10.56 -25.92 8.78
N PHE A 305 -9.50 -25.16 9.05
CA PHE A 305 -8.38 -24.98 8.13
C PHE A 305 -7.35 -26.12 8.17
N GLU A 306 -7.45 -27.06 9.08
CA GLU A 306 -6.41 -28.10 9.25
C GLU A 306 -6.20 -29.02 8.03
N PRO A 307 -7.22 -29.34 7.22
CA PRO A 307 -7.00 -29.99 5.92
C PRO A 307 -6.16 -29.16 4.94
N VAL A 308 -6.26 -27.83 5.00
CA VAL A 308 -5.46 -26.91 4.17
C VAL A 308 -4.00 -26.91 4.63
N TYR A 309 -3.77 -26.88 5.95
CA TYR A 309 -2.42 -27.01 6.51
C TYR A 309 -1.79 -28.36 6.18
N THR A 310 -2.58 -29.44 6.19
CA THR A 310 -2.11 -30.77 5.77
C THR A 310 -1.62 -30.74 4.33
N TRP A 311 -2.44 -30.19 3.42
CA TRP A 311 -2.08 -30.03 2.00
C TRP A 311 -0.84 -29.14 1.80
N LEU A 312 -0.79 -27.98 2.44
CA LEU A 312 0.36 -27.07 2.35
C LEU A 312 1.66 -27.74 2.83
N ARG A 313 1.56 -28.55 3.88
CA ARG A 313 2.70 -29.27 4.45
C ARG A 313 3.16 -30.46 3.61
N GLU A 314 2.47 -30.85 2.55
CA GLU A 314 2.98 -31.86 1.60
C GLU A 314 4.25 -31.36 0.91
N ASP A 315 4.37 -30.05 0.69
CA ASP A 315 5.59 -29.40 0.22
C ASP A 315 6.58 -29.19 1.38
N PRO A 316 7.81 -29.75 1.33
CA PRO A 316 8.77 -29.65 2.43
C PRO A 316 9.21 -28.22 2.75
N LYS A 317 9.31 -27.34 1.73
CA LYS A 317 9.70 -25.94 1.96
C LYS A 317 8.57 -25.16 2.58
N THR A 318 7.34 -25.32 2.07
CA THR A 318 6.16 -24.69 2.66
C THR A 318 5.96 -25.14 4.11
N ARG A 319 6.18 -26.43 4.42
CA ARG A 319 6.18 -26.94 5.80
C ARG A 319 7.21 -26.21 6.68
N SER A 320 8.46 -26.15 6.24
CA SER A 320 9.52 -25.44 6.98
C SER A 320 9.20 -23.96 7.18
N ASN A 321 8.63 -23.30 6.17
CA ASN A 321 8.24 -21.90 6.24
C ASN A 321 7.08 -21.67 7.23
N LEU A 322 6.09 -22.56 7.26
CA LEU A 322 4.99 -22.51 8.23
C LEU A 322 5.51 -22.67 9.68
N ASP A 323 6.41 -23.62 9.90
CA ASP A 323 6.98 -23.86 11.22
C ASP A 323 7.80 -22.64 11.69
N ARG A 324 8.58 -22.03 10.79
CA ARG A 324 9.33 -20.81 11.06
C ARG A 324 8.43 -19.59 11.35
N ILE A 325 7.29 -19.46 10.67
CA ILE A 325 6.30 -18.41 10.98
C ILE A 325 5.75 -18.60 12.41
N GLN A 326 5.50 -19.84 12.84
CA GLN A 326 5.05 -20.12 14.20
C GLN A 326 6.12 -19.79 15.25
N GLU A 327 7.39 -20.08 14.99
CA GLU A 327 8.50 -19.66 15.85
C GLU A 327 8.57 -18.14 15.99
N LEU A 328 8.44 -17.40 14.89
CA LEU A 328 8.45 -15.94 14.89
C LEU A 328 7.25 -15.37 15.63
N ARG A 329 6.07 -15.99 15.51
CA ARG A 329 4.88 -15.65 16.30
C ARG A 329 5.14 -15.81 17.80
N ALA A 330 5.75 -16.91 18.23
CA ALA A 330 6.02 -17.18 19.64
C ALA A 330 6.97 -16.16 20.31
N GLN A 331 7.75 -15.44 19.50
CA GLN A 331 8.65 -14.38 19.97
C GLN A 331 7.96 -13.00 20.09
N LEU A 332 6.73 -12.85 19.62
CA LEU A 332 6.00 -11.59 19.74
C LEU A 332 5.29 -11.49 21.10
N PRO A 333 5.32 -10.31 21.75
CA PRO A 333 4.45 -10.05 22.89
C PRO A 333 2.97 -10.28 22.52
N ALA A 334 2.18 -10.81 23.45
CA ALA A 334 0.74 -11.00 23.23
C ALA A 334 0.02 -9.70 22.85
N ALA A 335 0.51 -8.54 23.31
CA ALA A 335 -0.01 -7.22 22.95
C ALA A 335 0.24 -6.80 21.48
N SER A 336 1.04 -7.57 20.74
CA SER A 336 1.36 -7.32 19.33
C SER A 336 0.32 -7.89 18.35
N THR A 337 -0.75 -8.53 18.83
CA THR A 337 -1.91 -8.85 17.99
C THR A 337 -2.68 -7.58 17.66
N ASP A 338 -3.15 -7.44 16.42
CA ASP A 338 -3.94 -6.28 16.05
C ASP A 338 -5.23 -6.23 16.86
N LYS A 339 -5.59 -5.04 17.35
CA LYS A 339 -6.86 -4.84 18.04
C LYS A 339 -8.01 -5.00 17.06
N ALA A 340 -9.12 -5.57 17.53
CA ALA A 340 -10.33 -5.62 16.74
C ALA A 340 -10.75 -4.20 16.34
N LEU A 341 -11.07 -4.01 15.06
CA LEU A 341 -11.62 -2.75 14.57
C LEU A 341 -12.98 -2.48 15.24
N THR A 342 -13.16 -1.28 15.76
CA THR A 342 -14.39 -0.88 16.46
C THR A 342 -14.80 0.53 16.05
N CYS A 343 -16.10 0.75 15.94
CA CYS A 343 -16.61 2.11 15.78
C CYS A 343 -16.47 2.89 17.09
N PRO A 344 -15.91 4.11 17.08
CA PRO A 344 -15.93 4.98 18.24
C PRO A 344 -17.37 5.24 18.68
N ALA A 345 -17.60 5.32 19.99
CA ALA A 345 -18.87 5.83 20.49
C ALA A 345 -19.04 7.28 20.02
N VAL A 346 -20.21 7.61 19.45
CA VAL A 346 -20.57 8.98 19.10
C VAL A 346 -20.65 9.78 20.40
N GLY A 347 -19.60 10.53 20.72
CA GLY A 347 -19.63 11.48 21.84
C GLY A 347 -20.51 12.67 21.48
N PRO A 348 -21.22 13.29 22.44
CA PRO A 348 -21.90 14.54 22.19
C PRO A 348 -20.86 15.66 22.00
N SER A 349 -20.92 16.39 20.88
CA SER A 349 -20.14 17.61 20.70
C SER A 349 -21.00 18.74 20.16
N VAL A 350 -21.36 19.68 21.04
CA VAL A 350 -21.58 21.08 20.66
C VAL A 350 -20.86 21.93 21.71
N GLY A 351 -19.68 22.44 21.36
CA GLY A 351 -18.97 23.43 22.16
C GLY A 351 -19.21 24.83 21.59
N THR A 352 -19.36 25.82 22.47
CA THR A 352 -19.49 27.27 22.21
C THR A 352 -18.37 27.91 21.37
N ALA A 353 -17.36 27.14 20.94
CA ALA A 353 -16.27 27.60 20.07
C ALA A 353 -16.58 27.44 18.57
N ALA A 354 -17.50 26.55 18.18
CA ALA A 354 -17.91 26.41 16.77
C ALA A 354 -18.52 27.70 16.22
N SER A 355 -19.23 28.47 17.06
CA SER A 355 -19.84 29.74 16.69
C SER A 355 -18.85 30.83 16.27
N LYS A 356 -17.56 30.72 16.64
CA LYS A 356 -16.51 31.66 16.19
C LYS A 356 -16.14 31.47 14.73
N LEU A 357 -16.31 30.26 14.21
CA LEU A 357 -16.03 29.90 12.83
C LEU A 357 -17.29 29.93 11.94
N ASP A 358 -18.46 30.26 12.48
CA ASP A 358 -19.68 30.36 11.68
C ASP A 358 -19.44 31.35 10.53
N GLY A 359 -19.72 30.99 9.29
CA GLY A 359 -19.44 31.82 8.13
C GLY A 359 -19.39 31.04 6.83
N VAL A 360 -19.51 31.75 5.72
CA VAL A 360 -19.20 31.22 4.39
C VAL A 360 -17.82 31.73 4.03
N TYR A 361 -16.94 30.85 3.60
CA TYR A 361 -15.58 31.17 3.24
C TYR A 361 -15.25 30.66 1.85
N GLU A 362 -14.53 31.46 1.08
CA GLU A 362 -14.14 31.13 -0.29
C GLU A 362 -12.62 31.15 -0.44
N THR A 363 -12.10 30.23 -1.25
CA THR A 363 -10.71 30.25 -1.72
C THR A 363 -10.67 29.81 -3.19
N SER A 364 -9.61 30.20 -3.90
CA SER A 364 -9.42 29.81 -5.29
C SER A 364 -7.93 29.68 -5.64
N PHE A 365 -7.57 28.52 -6.19
CA PHE A 365 -6.21 28.23 -6.64
C PHE A 365 -6.22 27.22 -7.78
N THR A 366 -5.21 27.27 -8.62
CA THR A 366 -5.06 26.39 -9.79
C THR A 366 -4.47 25.03 -9.40
N LYS A 367 -4.68 24.02 -10.24
CA LYS A 367 -4.02 22.70 -10.11
C LYS A 367 -2.49 22.83 -9.99
N ALA A 368 -1.89 23.76 -10.75
CA ALA A 368 -0.45 24.01 -10.72
C ALA A 368 0.00 24.59 -9.36
N GLU A 369 -0.80 25.47 -8.75
CA GLU A 369 -0.52 25.99 -7.40
C GLU A 369 -0.63 24.90 -6.33
N LEU A 370 -1.60 23.98 -6.45
CA LEU A 370 -1.70 22.81 -5.57
C LEU A 370 -0.47 21.90 -5.74
N ALA A 371 -0.10 21.55 -6.97
CA ALA A 371 1.05 20.69 -7.28
C ALA A 371 2.39 21.29 -6.83
N ALA A 372 2.52 22.63 -6.87
CA ALA A 372 3.71 23.34 -6.44
C ALA A 372 3.73 23.65 -4.93
N SER A 373 2.68 23.28 -4.18
CA SER A 373 2.59 23.58 -2.76
C SER A 373 3.71 22.87 -1.98
N PRO A 374 4.51 23.58 -1.17
CA PRO A 374 5.48 22.93 -0.28
C PRO A 374 4.80 22.15 0.84
N LEU A 375 3.47 22.24 0.96
CA LEU A 375 2.65 21.54 1.94
C LEU A 375 1.91 20.34 1.33
N LEU A 376 2.16 20.01 0.05
CA LEU A 376 1.54 18.87 -0.62
C LEU A 376 1.70 17.61 0.22
N TYR A 377 0.59 16.96 0.55
CA TYR A 377 0.58 15.79 1.41
C TYR A 377 1.06 14.57 0.63
N ASP A 378 0.46 14.35 -0.55
CA ASP A 378 0.87 13.32 -1.51
C ASP A 378 0.47 13.73 -2.95
N GLN A 379 1.01 13.03 -3.94
CA GLN A 379 0.74 13.34 -5.35
C GLN A 379 -0.69 13.00 -5.80
N GLY A 380 -1.38 12.11 -5.09
CA GLY A 380 -2.78 11.76 -5.31
C GLY A 380 -3.77 12.88 -5.01
N GLU A 381 -3.39 13.86 -4.18
CA GLU A 381 -4.20 15.09 -4.01
C GLU A 381 -4.30 15.91 -5.31
N VAL A 382 -3.33 15.77 -6.23
CA VAL A 382 -3.25 16.49 -7.51
C VAL A 382 -4.02 15.73 -8.61
N ASN A 383 -5.34 15.74 -8.53
CA ASN A 383 -6.21 15.07 -9.51
C ASN A 383 -6.85 16.04 -10.53
N ASP A 384 -7.54 15.51 -11.54
CA ASP A 384 -8.06 16.29 -12.67
C ASP A 384 -9.33 17.08 -12.37
N ASP A 385 -10.14 16.65 -11.40
CA ASP A 385 -11.52 17.15 -11.24
C ASP A 385 -11.86 17.65 -9.82
N GLU A 386 -11.00 17.43 -8.82
CA GLU A 386 -11.26 17.71 -7.40
C GLU A 386 -10.06 18.43 -6.74
N ASN A 387 -10.24 18.94 -5.51
CA ASN A 387 -9.19 19.51 -4.64
C ASN A 387 -8.58 20.87 -5.05
N TRP A 388 -8.94 21.45 -6.19
CA TRP A 388 -8.50 22.76 -6.68
C TRP A 388 -9.62 23.51 -7.42
N GLY A 389 -9.39 24.76 -7.79
CA GLY A 389 -10.39 25.64 -8.40
C GLY A 389 -11.10 26.49 -7.36
N ASP A 390 -12.36 26.84 -7.61
CA ASP A 390 -13.16 27.67 -6.70
C ASP A 390 -13.83 26.80 -5.64
N LEU A 391 -13.47 27.02 -4.38
CA LEU A 391 -13.91 26.25 -3.24
C LEU A 391 -14.68 27.13 -2.25
N THR A 392 -15.81 26.63 -1.77
CA THR A 392 -16.63 27.29 -0.74
C THR A 392 -16.79 26.37 0.46
N LEU A 393 -16.33 26.86 1.62
CA LEU A 393 -16.48 26.23 2.93
C LEU A 393 -17.53 27.00 3.73
N THR A 394 -18.64 26.37 4.07
CA THR A 394 -19.64 26.94 4.99
C THR A 394 -19.50 26.26 6.33
N ILE A 395 -19.35 27.00 7.42
CA ILE A 395 -19.48 26.50 8.79
C ILE A 395 -20.67 27.23 9.42
N LYS A 396 -21.60 26.50 10.02
CA LYS A 396 -22.74 27.11 10.70
C LYS A 396 -23.29 26.18 11.76
N GLU A 397 -23.40 26.65 13.00
CA GLU A 397 -24.05 25.93 14.10
C GLU A 397 -23.46 24.53 14.31
N GLY A 398 -22.13 24.41 14.20
CA GLY A 398 -21.44 23.12 14.31
C GLY A 398 -21.63 22.19 13.11
N GLN A 399 -22.20 22.67 12.01
CA GLN A 399 -22.20 21.99 10.72
C GLN A 399 -21.11 22.56 9.80
N VAL A 400 -20.63 21.75 8.88
CA VAL A 400 -19.72 22.14 7.80
C VAL A 400 -20.29 21.71 6.46
N SER A 401 -20.06 22.50 5.42
CA SER A 401 -20.23 22.13 4.02
C SER A 401 -18.99 22.55 3.26
N LEU A 402 -18.45 21.66 2.44
CA LEU A 402 -17.47 22.00 1.40
C LEU A 402 -18.13 21.82 0.04
N SER A 403 -17.86 22.73 -0.87
CA SER A 403 -18.26 22.60 -2.26
C SER A 403 -17.18 23.16 -3.18
N GLN A 404 -17.08 22.58 -4.36
CA GLN A 404 -16.20 23.03 -5.43
C GLN A 404 -17.06 23.38 -6.65
N ARG A 405 -16.80 24.51 -7.29
CA ARG A 405 -17.42 24.84 -8.57
C ARG A 405 -16.98 23.79 -9.60
N GLY A 406 -17.90 22.94 -10.03
CA GLY A 406 -17.62 21.86 -10.99
C GLY A 406 -18.24 20.51 -10.64
N GLY A 407 -18.70 20.29 -9.40
CA GLY A 407 -19.57 19.14 -9.09
C GLY A 407 -19.43 18.53 -7.70
N PHE A 408 -18.30 18.72 -7.01
CA PHE A 408 -18.10 18.17 -5.67
C PHE A 408 -18.82 19.00 -4.60
N SER A 409 -19.57 18.33 -3.73
CA SER A 409 -20.05 18.92 -2.47
C SER A 409 -20.27 17.85 -1.42
N ASP A 410 -19.88 18.17 -0.18
CA ASP A 410 -20.18 17.35 0.98
C ASP A 410 -20.55 18.22 2.19
N THR A 411 -21.27 17.63 3.13
CA THR A 411 -21.73 18.25 4.37
C THR A 411 -21.45 17.35 5.57
N GLY A 412 -21.31 17.94 6.76
CA GLY A 412 -21.21 17.18 8.00
C GLY A 412 -21.01 18.08 9.20
N THR A 413 -20.22 17.62 10.18
CA THR A 413 -20.08 18.30 11.48
C THR A 413 -18.75 19.00 11.65
N CYS A 414 -18.77 20.19 12.24
CA CYS A 414 -17.61 20.96 12.67
C CYS A 414 -17.54 20.96 14.20
N THR A 415 -16.43 20.45 14.76
CA THR A 415 -16.15 20.51 16.19
C THR A 415 -14.93 21.38 16.44
N VAL A 416 -15.04 22.35 17.34
CA VAL A 416 -13.93 23.25 17.70
C VAL A 416 -13.57 23.07 19.16
N GLN A 417 -12.28 22.89 19.45
CA GLN A 417 -11.73 22.81 20.80
C GLN A 417 -10.47 23.68 20.90
N GLY A 418 -10.57 24.81 21.60
CA GLY A 418 -9.48 25.77 21.66
C GLY A 418 -9.14 26.34 20.27
N ASP A 419 -7.87 26.22 19.88
CA ASP A 419 -7.35 26.61 18.56
C ASP A 419 -7.36 25.47 17.54
N THR A 420 -7.99 24.33 17.88
CA THR A 420 -8.14 23.18 16.99
C THR A 420 -9.56 23.05 16.47
N VAL A 421 -9.69 22.56 15.24
CA VAL A 421 -10.95 22.28 14.58
C VAL A 421 -10.90 20.91 13.92
N ARG A 422 -12.02 20.21 13.99
CA ARG A 422 -12.25 18.93 13.33
C ARG A 422 -13.46 19.05 12.42
N LEU A 423 -13.24 18.87 11.12
CA LEU A 423 -14.27 18.88 10.08
C LEU A 423 -14.55 17.44 9.69
N THR A 424 -15.77 16.96 9.92
CA THR A 424 -16.17 15.58 9.59
C THR A 424 -17.22 15.62 8.51
N TYR A 425 -16.95 15.02 7.36
CA TYR A 425 -17.85 15.02 6.21
C TYR A 425 -18.63 13.71 6.15
N SER A 426 -19.93 13.80 5.90
CA SER A 426 -20.86 12.66 6.03
C SER A 426 -20.91 11.80 4.77
N GLY A 427 -20.78 12.42 3.59
CA GLY A 427 -20.81 11.74 2.30
C GLY A 427 -19.56 10.89 2.07
N THR A 428 -18.38 11.51 2.11
CA THR A 428 -17.09 10.83 2.00
C THR A 428 -16.82 10.00 3.25
N GLY A 429 -17.30 10.48 4.40
CA GLY A 429 -16.99 9.92 5.71
C GLY A 429 -15.61 10.34 6.18
N GLU A 430 -14.97 11.36 5.62
CA GLU A 430 -13.63 11.81 6.01
C GLU A 430 -13.64 12.69 7.28
N THR A 431 -12.49 12.83 7.92
CA THR A 431 -12.33 13.72 9.08
C THR A 431 -11.00 14.43 9.01
N PHE A 432 -11.04 15.76 8.91
CA PHE A 432 -9.86 16.58 8.82
C PHE A 432 -9.61 17.36 10.10
N GLY A 433 -8.35 17.37 10.54
CA GLY A 433 -7.91 18.04 11.77
C GLY A 433 -6.95 19.17 11.47
N PHE A 434 -7.21 20.35 12.03
CA PHE A 434 -6.36 21.53 11.85
C PHE A 434 -6.23 22.34 13.12
N HIS A 435 -5.12 23.06 13.26
CA HIS A 435 -5.18 24.33 13.97
C HIS A 435 -5.81 25.38 13.06
N TRP A 436 -6.62 26.28 13.63
CA TRP A 436 -7.25 27.35 12.89
C TRP A 436 -6.90 28.71 13.48
N ASN A 437 -6.90 29.72 12.63
CA ASN A 437 -6.83 31.12 13.03
C ASN A 437 -7.78 31.95 12.16
N LEU A 438 -8.63 32.75 12.80
CA LEU A 438 -9.52 33.69 12.12
C LEU A 438 -9.13 35.11 12.53
N PHE A 439 -8.54 35.86 11.61
CA PHE A 439 -8.23 37.28 11.81
C PHE A 439 -9.00 38.12 10.79
N ARG A 440 -9.93 38.94 11.28
CA ARG A 440 -10.94 39.63 10.46
C ARG A 440 -11.68 38.59 9.61
N ASP A 441 -11.73 38.79 8.30
CA ASP A 441 -12.42 37.90 7.37
C ASP A 441 -11.47 36.90 6.70
N THR A 442 -10.39 36.51 7.40
CA THR A 442 -9.37 35.59 6.87
C THR A 442 -9.22 34.39 7.78
N LEU A 443 -9.69 33.23 7.32
CA LEU A 443 -9.51 31.94 7.97
C LEU A 443 -8.31 31.22 7.37
N THR A 444 -7.39 30.78 8.23
CA THR A 444 -6.24 29.97 7.85
C THR A 444 -6.22 28.69 8.66
N PHE A 445 -5.88 27.59 8.00
CA PHE A 445 -5.62 26.31 8.64
C PHE A 445 -4.12 26.02 8.68
N ARG A 446 -3.69 25.32 9.72
CA ARG A 446 -2.35 24.73 9.82
C ARG A 446 -2.49 23.26 10.14
N ARG A 447 -1.80 22.42 9.38
CA ARG A 447 -1.71 20.97 9.61
C ARG A 447 -0.97 20.69 10.92
N ASP A 448 -1.47 19.69 11.63
CA ASP A 448 -0.78 19.02 12.73
C ASP A 448 -1.20 17.54 12.69
N ASP A 449 -0.26 16.67 12.39
CA ASP A 449 -0.52 15.25 12.16
C ASP A 449 -1.06 14.55 13.43
N ALA A 450 -0.89 15.15 14.62
CA ALA A 450 -1.49 14.65 15.86
C ALA A 450 -3.02 14.83 15.90
N LEU A 451 -3.58 15.72 15.07
CA LEU A 451 -5.03 15.98 15.02
C LEU A 451 -5.78 15.13 13.99
N GLY A 452 -5.04 14.44 13.11
CA GLY A 452 -5.54 13.63 11.99
C GLY A 452 -5.05 14.14 10.64
N VAL A 453 -5.62 13.59 9.56
CA VAL A 453 -5.32 14.02 8.19
C VAL A 453 -5.71 15.49 8.00
N GLY A 454 -4.89 16.26 7.30
CA GLY A 454 -5.18 17.65 6.96
C GLY A 454 -4.87 17.92 5.50
N PRO A 455 -5.82 17.76 4.57
CA PRO A 455 -5.55 17.82 3.13
C PRO A 455 -4.95 19.16 2.70
N THR A 456 -4.08 19.13 1.70
CA THR A 456 -3.36 20.33 1.22
C THR A 456 -4.31 21.39 0.69
N THR A 457 -5.47 20.98 0.16
CA THR A 457 -6.56 21.87 -0.31
C THR A 457 -6.93 22.96 0.70
N TYR A 458 -6.86 22.67 2.00
CA TYR A 458 -7.18 23.66 3.05
C TYR A 458 -6.04 24.64 3.35
N LEU A 459 -4.84 24.35 2.86
CA LEU A 459 -3.58 25.00 3.26
C LEU A 459 -2.95 25.84 2.14
N VAL A 460 -3.33 25.62 0.88
CA VAL A 460 -2.72 26.31 -0.28
C VAL A 460 -2.88 27.83 -0.17
N LYS A 461 -4.09 28.30 0.15
CA LYS A 461 -4.40 29.73 0.31
C LYS A 461 -5.34 29.97 1.47
N PRO A 462 -5.28 31.15 2.11
CA PRO A 462 -6.26 31.56 3.11
C PRO A 462 -7.68 31.61 2.55
N TRP A 463 -8.64 31.26 3.39
CA TRP A 463 -10.07 31.29 3.08
C TRP A 463 -10.65 32.64 3.49
N ARG A 464 -11.32 33.32 2.55
CA ARG A 464 -11.91 34.65 2.76
C ARG A 464 -13.37 34.52 3.14
N ARG A 465 -13.78 35.12 4.27
CA ARG A 465 -15.18 35.14 4.66
C ARG A 465 -15.97 36.03 3.68
N VAL A 466 -17.09 35.53 3.20
CA VAL A 466 -18.01 36.24 2.30
C VAL A 466 -19.37 36.36 2.97
N GLY A 467 -19.96 37.56 2.91
CA GLY A 467 -21.22 37.90 3.59
C GLY A 467 -21.03 38.88 4.72
#